data_AF-A0A0R2QBJ2-F1
#
_entry.id   AF-A0A0R2QBJ2-F1
#
_cell.length_a   1.000
_cell.length_b   1.000
_cell.length_c   1.000
_cell.angle_alpha   90.00
_cell.angle_beta   90.00
_cell.angle_gamma   90.00
#
_symmetry.space_group_name_H-M   'P 1'
#
loop_
_entity.id
_entity.type
_entity.pdbx_description
1 polymer ?
#
loop_
_entity_poly.entity_id
_entity_poly.type
_entity_poly.pdbx_seq_one_letter_code
_entity_poly.pdbx_strand_id
1 'polypeptide(L)'
;DQFIEDILVGRFSAEHVVVGENFNFGFKAQGTPKYLSEVGPKYGFGVSIIKLQEDRGSTISSSRIRNLIIDGEIERANELLTRNFFLKGPVIHGEKRGREIGYPTANIGLTNLATIPADGVYAGWLSVGNFKWQAAISIGTNPTFPGVRGRQVEAYAIDQVGLDLYDQEATIEFGYRLRDTLKFDGLEPLLAQMKKDCDQARDLTSK
;
A
#
# COMPACT_ATOMS: atom_id res chain seq x y z
N ASP A 1 9.26 28.32 -19.63
CA ASP A 1 9.54 27.71 -20.95
C ASP A 1 10.61 26.64 -20.93
N GLN A 2 11.71 26.81 -20.19
CA GLN A 2 12.77 25.79 -20.07
C GLN A 2 12.28 24.35 -19.82
N PHE A 3 11.27 24.15 -18.96
CA PHE A 3 10.67 22.82 -18.76
C PHE A 3 10.06 22.22 -20.04
N ILE A 4 9.37 23.05 -20.83
CA ILE A 4 8.74 22.63 -22.08
C ILE A 4 9.83 22.29 -23.11
N GLU A 5 10.78 23.20 -23.30
CA GLU A 5 11.88 23.05 -24.26
C GLU A 5 12.78 21.86 -23.93
N ASP A 6 13.28 21.77 -22.69
CA ASP A 6 14.27 20.75 -22.34
C ASP A 6 13.65 19.38 -22.11
N ILE A 7 12.47 19.33 -21.49
CA ILE A 7 11.86 18.06 -21.06
C ILE A 7 10.87 17.57 -22.10
N LEU A 8 9.80 18.34 -22.37
CA LEU A 8 8.72 17.86 -23.23
C LEU A 8 9.17 17.73 -24.69
N VAL A 9 9.87 18.74 -25.22
CA VAL A 9 10.36 18.73 -26.60
C VAL A 9 11.72 18.02 -26.70
N GLY A 10 12.70 18.47 -25.91
CA GLY A 10 14.09 18.05 -26.04
C GLY A 10 14.35 16.59 -25.66
N ARG A 11 13.74 16.11 -24.57
CA ARG A 11 13.92 14.71 -24.11
C ARG A 11 12.87 13.75 -24.64
N PHE A 12 11.61 14.19 -24.67
CA PHE A 12 10.50 13.30 -25.01
C PHE A 12 9.99 13.46 -26.44
N SER A 13 10.34 14.55 -27.13
CA SER A 13 9.78 14.88 -28.46
C SER A 13 8.25 14.71 -28.49
N ALA A 14 7.60 15.19 -27.43
CA ALA A 14 6.18 14.95 -27.22
C ALA A 14 5.34 15.54 -28.37
N GLU A 15 4.40 14.76 -28.89
CA GLU A 15 3.38 15.23 -29.85
C GLU A 15 2.08 15.62 -29.14
N HIS A 16 1.82 15.01 -27.98
CA HIS A 16 0.62 15.30 -27.18
C HIS A 16 0.89 15.07 -25.69
N VAL A 17 0.38 15.96 -24.84
CA VAL A 17 0.57 15.91 -23.39
C VAL A 17 -0.79 15.86 -22.69
N VAL A 18 -0.97 14.88 -21.81
CA VAL A 18 -2.20 14.73 -21.02
C VAL A 18 -1.89 15.03 -19.56
N VAL A 19 -2.60 15.99 -18.97
CA VAL A 19 -2.39 16.44 -17.58
C VAL A 19 -3.71 16.61 -16.85
N GLY A 20 -3.70 16.44 -15.53
CA GLY A 20 -4.83 16.81 -14.68
C GLY A 20 -4.99 18.33 -14.57
N GLU A 21 -6.20 18.81 -14.31
CA GLU A 21 -6.47 20.24 -14.12
C GLU A 21 -5.73 20.88 -12.91
N ASN A 22 -5.25 20.05 -11.98
CA ASN A 22 -4.45 20.46 -10.82
C ASN A 22 -2.93 20.38 -11.04
N PHE A 23 -2.48 20.14 -12.28
CA PHE A 23 -1.06 20.07 -12.60
C PHE A 23 -0.39 21.44 -12.64
N ASN A 24 0.72 21.61 -11.91
CA ASN A 24 1.54 22.81 -11.98
C ASN A 24 2.99 22.46 -12.28
N PHE A 25 3.70 23.37 -12.97
CA PHE A 25 5.10 23.17 -13.35
C PHE A 25 5.91 24.47 -13.35
N GLY A 26 7.22 24.34 -13.55
CA GLY A 26 8.14 25.49 -13.64
C GLY A 26 8.45 26.16 -12.30
N PHE A 27 9.17 27.28 -12.37
CA PHE A 27 9.62 28.01 -11.19
C PHE A 27 8.42 28.46 -10.35
N LYS A 28 8.46 28.15 -9.05
CA LYS A 28 7.38 28.47 -8.08
C LYS A 28 5.98 27.99 -8.52
N ALA A 29 5.90 26.89 -9.26
CA ALA A 29 4.62 26.30 -9.72
C ALA A 29 3.73 27.27 -10.52
N GLN A 30 4.35 28.23 -11.23
CA GLN A 30 3.65 29.26 -12.00
C GLN A 30 3.02 28.73 -13.31
N GLY A 31 3.57 27.65 -13.87
CA GLY A 31 3.02 27.00 -15.04
C GLY A 31 1.73 26.26 -14.68
N THR A 32 0.69 26.44 -15.49
CA THR A 32 -0.64 25.82 -15.31
C THR A 32 -1.02 25.00 -16.54
N PRO A 33 -2.02 24.10 -16.45
CA PRO A 33 -2.45 23.30 -17.60
C PRO A 33 -2.99 24.17 -18.73
N LYS A 34 -3.69 25.25 -18.37
CA LYS A 34 -4.18 26.26 -19.32
C LYS A 34 -3.03 26.92 -20.08
N TYR A 35 -2.02 27.39 -19.36
CA TYR A 35 -0.83 27.97 -19.97
C TYR A 35 -0.13 26.97 -20.91
N LEU A 36 0.05 25.73 -20.48
CA LEU A 36 0.64 24.67 -21.29
C LEU A 36 -0.14 24.43 -22.59
N SER A 37 -1.49 24.42 -22.52
CA SER A 37 -2.35 24.29 -23.68
C SER A 37 -2.28 25.48 -24.64
N GLU A 38 -2.04 26.69 -24.14
CA GLU A 38 -1.90 27.90 -24.96
C GLU A 38 -0.57 27.94 -25.71
N VAL A 39 0.52 27.48 -25.08
CA VAL A 39 1.87 27.54 -25.67
C VAL A 39 2.25 26.28 -26.42
N GLY A 40 1.68 25.11 -26.09
CA GLY A 40 2.00 23.81 -26.68
C GLY A 40 2.05 23.78 -28.22
N PRO A 41 1.06 24.37 -28.94
CA PRO A 41 1.08 24.41 -30.40
C PRO A 41 2.30 25.12 -31.00
N LYS A 42 2.89 26.10 -30.29
CA LYS A 42 4.12 26.78 -30.74
C LYS A 42 5.34 25.86 -30.73
N TYR A 43 5.29 24.82 -29.89
CA TYR A 43 6.32 23.80 -29.74
C TYR A 43 5.96 22.50 -30.47
N GLY A 44 4.85 22.48 -31.23
CA GLY A 44 4.45 21.34 -32.04
C GLY A 44 3.68 20.23 -31.32
N PHE A 45 3.14 20.48 -30.11
CA PHE A 45 2.37 19.47 -29.38
C PHE A 45 0.98 19.94 -28.93
N GLY A 46 0.03 18.99 -28.88
CA GLY A 46 -1.30 19.18 -28.32
C GLY A 46 -1.36 18.95 -26.81
N VAL A 47 -2.41 19.46 -26.15
CA VAL A 47 -2.61 19.25 -24.71
C VAL A 47 -4.06 18.84 -24.43
N SER A 48 -4.24 17.80 -23.62
CA SER A 48 -5.54 17.44 -23.04
C SER A 48 -5.51 17.65 -21.53
N ILE A 49 -6.44 18.46 -21.04
CA ILE A 49 -6.63 18.71 -19.61
C ILE A 49 -7.77 17.83 -19.11
N ILE A 50 -7.47 16.95 -18.16
CA ILE A 50 -8.42 15.99 -17.60
C ILE A 50 -8.93 16.53 -16.26
N LYS A 51 -10.26 16.55 -16.11
CA LYS A 51 -10.92 16.91 -14.84
C LYS A 51 -10.63 15.86 -13.78
N LEU A 52 -10.54 16.28 -12.53
CA LEU A 52 -10.37 15.32 -11.44
C LEU A 52 -11.64 14.48 -11.27
N GLN A 53 -11.45 13.20 -11.00
CA GLN A 53 -12.56 12.30 -10.68
C GLN A 53 -13.01 12.52 -9.24
N GLU A 54 -14.30 12.31 -9.00
CA GLU A 54 -14.92 12.40 -7.69
C GLU A 54 -15.58 11.08 -7.32
N ASP A 55 -15.54 10.77 -6.03
CA ASP A 55 -16.30 9.68 -5.44
C ASP A 55 -16.92 10.13 -4.12
N ARG A 56 -18.24 9.95 -4.02
CA ARG A 56 -19.10 10.42 -2.93
C ARG A 56 -18.94 11.91 -2.61
N GLY A 57 -18.90 12.76 -3.64
CA GLY A 57 -18.84 14.22 -3.49
C GLY A 57 -17.48 14.74 -3.02
N SER A 58 -16.41 13.95 -3.18
CA SER A 58 -15.05 14.38 -2.87
C SER A 58 -14.08 13.87 -3.91
N THR A 59 -13.08 14.67 -4.24
CA THR A 59 -12.04 14.33 -5.22
C THR A 59 -11.29 13.05 -4.84
N ILE A 60 -11.08 12.17 -5.83
CA ILE A 60 -10.17 11.03 -5.70
C ILE A 60 -8.74 11.57 -5.81
N SER A 61 -7.97 11.47 -4.74
CA SER A 61 -6.60 12.00 -4.69
C SER A 61 -5.69 11.11 -3.85
N SER A 62 -4.39 11.19 -4.12
CA SER A 62 -3.38 10.46 -3.34
C SER A 62 -3.42 10.80 -1.86
N SER A 63 -3.73 12.04 -1.48
CA SER A 63 -3.85 12.45 -0.08
C SER A 63 -5.04 11.77 0.60
N ARG A 64 -6.21 11.74 -0.05
CA ARG A 64 -7.40 11.06 0.47
C ARG A 64 -7.18 9.56 0.64
N ILE A 65 -6.63 8.91 -0.39
CA ILE A 65 -6.33 7.47 -0.36
C ILE A 65 -5.32 7.15 0.74
N ARG A 66 -4.27 7.97 0.89
CA ARG A 66 -3.26 7.79 1.95
C ARG A 66 -3.87 7.87 3.34
N ASN A 67 -4.76 8.82 3.58
CA ASN A 67 -5.43 8.96 4.88
C ASN A 67 -6.31 7.74 5.18
N LEU A 68 -7.13 7.28 4.22
CA LEU A 68 -7.92 6.06 4.37
C LEU A 68 -7.06 4.84 4.74
N ILE A 69 -5.90 4.68 4.06
CA ILE A 69 -4.96 3.60 4.39
C ILE A 69 -4.46 3.77 5.84
N ILE A 70 -3.93 4.95 6.19
CA ILE A 70 -3.38 5.23 7.54
C ILE A 70 -4.42 5.00 8.63
N ASP A 71 -5.69 5.31 8.38
CA ASP A 71 -6.81 5.13 9.31
C ASP A 71 -7.33 3.66 9.36
N GLY A 72 -6.78 2.80 8.50
CA GLY A 72 -7.13 1.38 8.41
C GLY A 72 -8.41 1.11 7.61
N GLU A 73 -8.97 2.10 6.90
CA GLU A 73 -10.12 1.96 6.02
C GLU A 73 -9.72 1.38 4.65
N ILE A 74 -9.18 0.16 4.67
CA ILE A 74 -8.59 -0.49 3.49
C ILE A 74 -9.60 -0.75 2.39
N GLU A 75 -10.80 -1.21 2.72
CA GLU A 75 -11.87 -1.48 1.76
C GLU A 75 -12.20 -0.21 0.97
N ARG A 76 -12.30 0.92 1.68
CA ARG A 76 -12.59 2.21 1.08
C ARG A 76 -11.44 2.74 0.24
N ALA A 77 -10.21 2.54 0.69
CA ALA A 77 -9.02 2.86 -0.11
C ALA A 77 -8.99 2.02 -1.40
N ASN A 78 -9.32 0.73 -1.32
CA ASN A 78 -9.33 -0.20 -2.45
C ASN A 78 -10.39 0.17 -3.50
N GLU A 79 -11.58 0.62 -3.06
CA GLU A 79 -12.61 1.17 -3.97
C GLU A 79 -12.06 2.33 -4.81
N LEU A 80 -11.34 3.26 -4.17
CA LEU A 80 -10.74 4.42 -4.85
C LEU A 80 -9.53 4.06 -5.71
N LEU A 81 -8.76 3.04 -5.31
CA LEU A 81 -7.59 2.54 -6.02
C LEU A 81 -7.91 1.62 -7.20
N THR A 82 -9.15 1.11 -7.24
CA THR A 82 -9.66 0.06 -8.15
C THR A 82 -8.88 -1.26 -8.10
N ARG A 83 -8.11 -1.45 -7.02
CA ARG A 83 -7.30 -2.64 -6.73
C ARG A 83 -7.01 -2.69 -5.23
N ASN A 84 -6.54 -3.84 -4.75
CA ASN A 84 -6.05 -3.95 -3.39
C ASN A 84 -4.79 -3.10 -3.19
N PHE A 85 -4.78 -2.31 -2.12
CA PHE A 85 -3.57 -1.72 -1.60
C PHE A 85 -2.57 -2.83 -1.23
N PHE A 86 -1.29 -2.60 -1.50
CA PHE A 86 -0.26 -3.58 -1.19
C PHE A 86 1.01 -2.93 -0.67
N LEU A 87 1.74 -3.69 0.13
CA LEU A 87 3.10 -3.40 0.54
C LEU A 87 4.04 -4.43 -0.08
N LYS A 88 5.23 -3.97 -0.46
CA LYS A 88 6.23 -4.80 -1.13
C LYS A 88 7.60 -4.59 -0.49
N GLY A 89 8.31 -5.68 -0.26
CA GLY A 89 9.64 -5.65 0.33
C GLY A 89 10.22 -7.06 0.56
N PRO A 90 11.49 -7.16 0.95
CA PRO A 90 12.10 -8.44 1.29
C PRO A 90 11.49 -9.01 2.57
N VAL A 91 11.37 -10.33 2.65
CA VAL A 91 11.06 -11.00 3.91
C VAL A 91 12.28 -10.97 4.82
N ILE A 92 12.14 -10.32 5.97
CA ILE A 92 13.20 -10.15 6.95
C ILE A 92 13.03 -11.10 8.13
N HIS A 93 14.09 -11.24 8.91
CA HIS A 93 14.07 -12.04 10.13
C HIS A 93 13.32 -11.30 11.25
N GLY A 94 12.20 -11.88 11.71
CA GLY A 94 11.46 -11.42 12.89
C GLY A 94 11.84 -12.16 14.18
N GLU A 95 11.04 -11.99 15.25
CA GLU A 95 11.29 -12.62 16.56
C GLU A 95 11.03 -14.14 16.61
N LYS A 96 10.62 -14.76 15.49
CA LYS A 96 10.34 -16.20 15.32
C LYS A 96 9.31 -16.82 16.28
N ARG A 97 8.67 -16.03 17.16
CA ARG A 97 7.64 -16.48 18.11
C ARG A 97 6.47 -17.21 17.45
N GLY A 98 6.00 -16.72 16.31
CA GLY A 98 4.92 -17.36 15.56
C GLY A 98 5.22 -18.82 15.20
N ARG A 99 6.48 -19.16 14.86
CA ARG A 99 6.89 -20.52 14.52
C ARG A 99 6.78 -21.49 15.69
N GLU A 100 7.06 -21.02 16.91
CA GLU A 100 6.99 -21.84 18.13
C GLU A 100 5.55 -22.23 18.48
N ILE A 101 4.58 -21.42 18.06
CA ILE A 101 3.16 -21.58 18.39
C ILE A 101 2.31 -22.06 17.20
N GLY A 102 2.94 -22.45 16.09
CA GLY A 102 2.27 -23.03 14.90
C GLY A 102 1.83 -22.03 13.83
N TYR A 103 2.21 -20.76 13.93
CA TYR A 103 1.86 -19.68 12.99
C TYR A 103 3.13 -18.99 12.44
N PRO A 104 3.92 -19.63 11.56
CA PRO A 104 5.11 -19.00 10.98
C PRO A 104 4.76 -17.76 10.15
N THR A 105 5.18 -16.57 10.59
CA THR A 105 4.90 -15.30 9.90
C THR A 105 6.09 -14.80 9.08
N ALA A 106 5.80 -14.27 7.88
CA ALA A 106 6.74 -13.51 7.08
C ALA A 106 6.71 -12.04 7.53
N ASN A 107 7.85 -11.53 8.02
CA ASN A 107 8.00 -10.12 8.37
C ASN A 107 8.46 -9.35 7.12
N ILE A 108 7.80 -8.26 6.75
CA ILE A 108 8.17 -7.49 5.55
C ILE A 108 9.06 -6.30 5.90
N GLY A 109 10.22 -6.21 5.27
CA GLY A 109 11.10 -5.05 5.34
C GLY A 109 10.53 -3.89 4.52
N LEU A 110 10.23 -2.76 5.17
CA LEU A 110 9.61 -1.59 4.55
C LEU A 110 10.54 -0.39 4.59
N THR A 111 10.41 0.48 3.58
CA THR A 111 11.11 1.77 3.55
C THR A 111 10.39 2.79 4.44
N ASN A 112 11.10 3.82 4.88
CA ASN A 112 10.53 4.92 5.68
C ASN A 112 9.46 5.75 4.93
N LEU A 113 9.28 5.52 3.62
CA LEU A 113 8.26 6.19 2.80
C LEU A 113 6.99 5.34 2.62
N ALA A 114 6.96 4.11 3.15
CA ALA A 114 5.81 3.23 3.04
C ALA A 114 4.59 3.82 3.77
N THR A 115 3.44 3.86 3.09
CA THR A 115 2.16 4.15 3.72
C THR A 115 1.64 2.87 4.37
N ILE A 116 1.88 2.70 5.66
CA ILE A 116 1.49 1.48 6.39
C ILE A 116 0.07 1.67 6.95
N PRO A 117 -0.88 0.73 6.73
CA PRO A 117 -2.23 0.82 7.27
C PRO A 117 -2.25 0.86 8.80
N ALA A 118 -3.31 1.32 9.47
CA ALA A 118 -3.40 1.36 10.96
C ALA A 118 -3.01 0.04 11.65
N ASP A 119 -2.59 0.10 12.92
CA ASP A 119 -2.29 -1.10 13.71
C ASP A 119 -3.55 -1.96 13.85
N GLY A 120 -3.42 -3.26 13.63
CA GLY A 120 -4.57 -4.17 13.62
C GLY A 120 -4.29 -5.47 12.86
N VAL A 121 -5.35 -6.23 12.64
CA VAL A 121 -5.33 -7.47 11.86
C VAL A 121 -6.19 -7.28 10.61
N TYR A 122 -5.65 -7.75 9.49
CA TYR A 122 -6.23 -7.63 8.16
C TYR A 122 -6.27 -9.01 7.49
N ALA A 123 -7.20 -9.17 6.56
CA ALA A 123 -7.24 -10.30 5.64
C ALA A 123 -6.76 -9.86 4.26
N GLY A 124 -6.02 -10.74 3.60
CA GLY A 124 -5.48 -10.45 2.29
C GLY A 124 -4.66 -11.59 1.71
N TRP A 125 -3.61 -11.25 0.98
CA TRP A 125 -2.79 -12.25 0.29
C TRP A 125 -1.32 -11.96 0.46
N LEU A 126 -0.53 -13.03 0.60
CA LEU A 126 0.93 -13.01 0.54
C LEU A 126 1.38 -13.65 -0.77
N SER A 127 2.14 -12.89 -1.56
CA SER A 127 2.73 -13.38 -2.81
C SER A 127 4.24 -13.38 -2.73
N VAL A 128 4.88 -14.48 -3.12
CA VAL A 128 6.35 -14.62 -3.24
C VAL A 128 6.67 -15.41 -4.50
N GLY A 129 7.42 -14.82 -5.42
CA GLY A 129 7.64 -15.39 -6.75
C GLY A 129 6.31 -15.66 -7.47
N ASN A 130 6.08 -16.92 -7.86
CA ASN A 130 4.84 -17.36 -8.53
C ASN A 130 3.78 -17.88 -7.57
N PHE A 131 4.04 -17.88 -6.26
CA PHE A 131 3.10 -18.37 -5.26
C PHE A 131 2.29 -17.22 -4.68
N LYS A 132 1.00 -17.46 -4.47
CA LYS A 132 0.08 -16.53 -3.80
C LYS A 132 -0.78 -17.34 -2.83
N TRP A 133 -0.76 -16.94 -1.56
CA TRP A 133 -1.52 -17.57 -0.49
C TRP A 133 -2.49 -16.58 0.14
N GLN A 134 -3.63 -17.07 0.61
CA GLN A 134 -4.46 -16.31 1.55
C GLN A 134 -3.66 -16.05 2.82
N ALA A 135 -3.81 -14.86 3.40
CA ALA A 135 -3.02 -14.44 4.54
C ALA A 135 -3.83 -13.70 5.60
N ALA A 136 -3.53 -14.00 6.86
CA ALA A 136 -3.83 -13.13 7.98
C ALA A 136 -2.63 -12.22 8.22
N ILE A 137 -2.86 -10.91 8.19
CA ILE A 137 -1.80 -9.89 8.23
C ILE A 137 -1.94 -9.11 9.52
N SER A 138 -0.88 -9.04 10.32
CA SER A 138 -0.83 -8.25 11.54
C SER A 138 0.09 -7.05 11.36
N ILE A 139 -0.40 -5.88 11.78
CA ILE A 139 0.39 -4.67 11.89
C ILE A 139 0.44 -4.27 13.37
N GLY A 140 1.65 -4.16 13.90
CA GLY A 140 1.86 -3.81 15.31
C GLY A 140 3.04 -2.87 15.52
N THR A 141 2.89 -2.00 16.51
CA THR A 141 3.96 -1.15 17.02
C THR A 141 4.44 -1.70 18.36
N ASN A 142 5.75 -1.87 18.55
CA ASN A 142 6.32 -2.25 19.84
C ASN A 142 6.65 -0.97 20.66
N PRO A 143 5.90 -0.66 21.74
CA PRO A 143 6.06 0.60 22.47
C PRO A 143 7.25 0.63 23.44
N THR A 144 7.97 -0.48 23.65
CA THR A 144 8.87 -0.63 24.81
C THR A 144 10.34 -0.27 24.55
N PHE A 145 10.73 0.12 23.33
CA PHE A 145 12.11 0.52 23.03
C PHE A 145 12.18 1.98 22.55
N PRO A 146 12.74 2.91 23.36
CA PRO A 146 13.06 4.25 22.89
C PRO A 146 14.16 4.16 21.83
N GLY A 147 13.85 4.64 20.63
CA GLY A 147 14.77 4.65 19.49
C GLY A 147 14.56 3.47 18.53
N VAL A 148 13.64 3.66 17.57
CA VAL A 148 13.63 2.96 16.27
C VAL A 148 13.33 1.44 16.32
N ARG A 149 12.20 1.02 16.89
CA ARG A 149 11.50 -0.14 16.32
C ARG A 149 10.29 0.37 15.55
N GLY A 150 10.41 0.34 14.22
CA GLY A 150 9.33 0.73 13.31
C GLY A 150 8.14 -0.21 13.40
N ARG A 151 7.01 0.21 12.81
CA ARG A 151 5.81 -0.61 12.70
C ARG A 151 6.14 -1.92 11.98
N GLN A 152 5.80 -3.06 12.59
CA GLN A 152 6.03 -4.38 12.02
C GLN A 152 4.81 -4.79 11.21
N VAL A 153 5.06 -5.33 10.02
CA VAL A 153 4.03 -5.92 9.17
C VAL A 153 4.37 -7.39 8.99
N GLU A 154 3.52 -8.24 9.54
CA GLU A 154 3.67 -9.69 9.54
C GLU A 154 2.53 -10.35 8.78
N ALA A 155 2.82 -11.27 7.86
CA ALA A 155 1.82 -12.07 7.18
C ALA A 155 1.98 -13.55 7.54
N TYR A 156 0.89 -14.16 8.00
CA TYR A 156 0.78 -15.61 8.11
C TYR A 156 0.15 -16.16 6.83
N ALA A 157 0.89 -16.94 6.05
CA ALA A 157 0.33 -17.68 4.91
C ALA A 157 -0.51 -18.85 5.44
N ILE A 158 -1.82 -18.77 5.23
CA ILE A 158 -2.78 -19.67 5.85
C ILE A 158 -2.55 -21.12 5.38
N ASP A 159 -2.54 -22.04 6.35
CA ASP A 159 -2.24 -23.48 6.22
C ASP A 159 -0.86 -23.85 5.68
N GLN A 160 0.02 -22.88 5.47
CA GLN A 160 1.36 -23.17 4.97
C GLN A 160 2.33 -23.42 6.13
N VAL A 161 3.01 -24.56 6.07
CA VAL A 161 4.03 -24.96 7.05
C VAL A 161 5.37 -25.11 6.37
N GLY A 162 6.44 -24.72 7.08
CA GLY A 162 7.81 -24.92 6.61
C GLY A 162 8.25 -24.02 5.45
N LEU A 163 7.53 -22.94 5.16
CA LEU A 163 7.97 -21.96 4.16
C LEU A 163 9.24 -21.25 4.64
N ASP A 164 10.30 -21.31 3.83
CA ASP A 164 11.49 -20.49 3.97
C ASP A 164 11.47 -19.39 2.91
N LEU A 165 11.02 -18.22 3.31
CA LEU A 165 10.82 -17.06 2.43
C LEU A 165 11.89 -15.97 2.64
N TYR A 166 12.85 -16.18 3.53
CA TYR A 166 13.81 -15.14 3.90
C TYR A 166 14.57 -14.61 2.69
N ASP A 167 14.82 -13.31 2.71
CA ASP A 167 15.52 -12.56 1.66
C ASP A 167 14.81 -12.54 0.29
N GLN A 168 13.68 -13.23 0.14
CA GLN A 168 12.85 -13.17 -1.04
C GLN A 168 11.97 -11.92 -1.02
N GLU A 169 11.73 -11.37 -2.21
CA GLU A 169 10.82 -10.26 -2.38
C GLU A 169 9.37 -10.75 -2.27
N ALA A 170 8.62 -10.14 -1.35
CA ALA A 170 7.23 -10.48 -1.09
C ALA A 170 6.31 -9.29 -1.33
N THR A 171 5.06 -9.57 -1.67
CA THR A 171 3.97 -8.60 -1.74
C THR A 171 2.84 -9.02 -0.83
N ILE A 172 2.42 -8.13 0.06
CA ILE A 172 1.22 -8.29 0.89
C ILE A 172 0.13 -7.39 0.32
N GLU A 173 -0.96 -7.98 -0.14
CA GLU A 173 -2.17 -7.27 -0.56
C GLU A 173 -3.17 -7.25 0.59
N PHE A 174 -3.74 -6.07 0.89
CA PHE A 174 -4.73 -5.88 1.95
C PHE A 174 -6.13 -5.83 1.33
N GLY A 175 -6.97 -6.81 1.66
CA GLY A 175 -8.36 -6.87 1.19
C GLY A 175 -9.34 -6.26 2.18
N TYR A 176 -9.20 -6.63 3.45
CA TYR A 176 -10.19 -6.32 4.49
C TYR A 176 -9.54 -6.04 5.84
N ARG A 177 -10.13 -5.15 6.64
CA ARG A 177 -9.75 -4.99 8.05
C ARG A 177 -10.61 -5.88 8.93
N LEU A 178 -9.97 -6.67 9.79
CA LEU A 178 -10.67 -7.60 10.68
C LEU A 178 -10.93 -6.98 12.06
N ARG A 179 -9.89 -6.43 12.68
CA ARG A 179 -9.95 -5.88 14.04
C ARG A 179 -8.74 -5.03 14.39
N ASP A 180 -8.86 -4.29 15.49
CA ASP A 180 -7.71 -3.65 16.16
C ASP A 180 -6.77 -4.66 16.82
N THR A 181 -5.58 -4.19 17.18
CA THR A 181 -4.62 -4.95 17.98
C THR A 181 -5.16 -5.18 19.39
N LEU A 182 -5.10 -6.43 19.85
CA LEU A 182 -5.55 -6.85 21.17
C LEU A 182 -4.35 -7.26 22.03
N LYS A 183 -4.49 -7.07 23.35
CA LYS A 183 -3.59 -7.66 24.35
C LYS A 183 -4.20 -8.94 24.87
N PHE A 184 -3.37 -9.93 25.15
CA PHE A 184 -3.80 -11.23 25.65
C PHE A 184 -3.05 -11.59 26.94
N ASP A 185 -3.80 -12.06 27.93
CA ASP A 185 -3.25 -12.52 29.22
C ASP A 185 -2.91 -14.02 29.14
N GLY A 186 -1.98 -14.37 28.24
CA GLY A 186 -1.48 -15.73 28.07
C GLY A 186 -1.64 -16.28 26.65
N LEU A 187 -1.11 -17.49 26.45
CA LEU A 187 -1.01 -18.13 25.13
C LEU A 187 -2.35 -18.67 24.63
N GLU A 188 -3.15 -19.29 25.48
CA GLU A 188 -4.44 -19.89 25.09
C GLU A 188 -5.43 -18.85 24.49
N PRO A 189 -5.68 -17.68 25.11
CA PRO A 189 -6.55 -16.66 24.52
C PRO A 189 -6.01 -16.10 23.20
N LEU A 190 -4.68 -15.96 23.08
CA LEU A 190 -4.03 -15.52 21.85
C LEU A 190 -4.28 -16.52 20.71
N LEU A 191 -4.02 -17.81 20.94
CA LEU A 191 -4.21 -18.87 19.95
C LEU A 191 -5.67 -18.98 19.50
N ALA A 192 -6.60 -18.89 20.46
CA ALA A 192 -8.03 -18.91 20.16
C ALA A 192 -8.45 -17.74 19.26
N GLN A 193 -7.89 -16.54 19.48
CA GLN A 193 -8.18 -15.38 18.64
C GLN A 193 -7.50 -15.48 17.27
N MET A 194 -6.23 -15.91 17.21
CA MET A 194 -5.51 -16.11 15.95
C MET A 194 -6.22 -17.10 15.04
N LYS A 195 -6.80 -18.18 15.61
CA LYS A 195 -7.62 -19.11 14.84
C LYS A 195 -8.83 -18.43 14.21
N LYS A 196 -9.58 -17.63 14.98
CA LYS A 196 -10.75 -16.88 14.47
C LYS A 196 -10.36 -15.91 13.36
N ASP A 197 -9.24 -15.20 13.54
CA ASP A 197 -8.75 -14.25 12.54
C ASP A 197 -8.37 -14.97 11.24
N CYS A 198 -7.73 -16.15 11.32
CA CYS A 198 -7.39 -16.95 10.15
C CYS A 198 -8.63 -17.54 9.45
N ASP A 199 -9.60 -18.04 10.21
CA ASP A 199 -10.87 -18.55 9.66
C ASP A 199 -11.61 -17.42 8.91
N GLN A 200 -11.73 -16.24 9.53
CA GLN A 200 -12.36 -15.07 8.89
C GLN A 200 -11.57 -14.58 7.67
N ALA A 201 -10.23 -14.55 7.74
CA ALA A 201 -9.40 -14.14 6.62
C ALA A 201 -9.55 -15.08 5.42
N ARG A 202 -9.61 -16.39 5.66
CA ARG A 202 -9.87 -17.40 4.63
C ARG A 202 -11.22 -17.16 3.96
N ASP A 203 -12.27 -16.96 4.75
CA ASP A 203 -13.62 -16.79 4.22
C ASP A 203 -13.71 -15.55 3.32
N LEU A 204 -13.15 -14.43 3.76
CA LEU A 204 -13.17 -13.17 3.01
C LEU A 204 -12.31 -13.20 1.73
N THR A 205 -11.23 -13.98 1.72
CA THR A 205 -10.27 -14.04 0.60
C THR A 205 -10.46 -15.24 -0.32
N SER A 206 -11.57 -15.97 -0.17
CA SER A 206 -11.90 -17.18 -0.95
C SER A 206 -12.61 -16.91 -2.29
N LYS A 207 -12.99 -15.65 -2.53
CA LYS A 207 -13.71 -15.19 -3.72
C LYS A 207 -12.73 -14.68 -4.78
#